data_AF-A0A7W3WIR8-F1
#
_entry.id   AF-A0A7W3WIR8-F1
#
_cell.length_a   1.000
_cell.length_b   1.000
_cell.length_c   1.000
_cell.angle_alpha   90.00
_cell.angle_beta   90.00
_cell.angle_gamma   90.00
#
_symmetry.space_group_name_H-M   'P 1'
#
loop_
_entity.id
_entity.type
_entity.pdbx_description
1 polymer ?
#
loop_
_entity_poly.entity_id
_entity_poly.type
_entity_poly.pdbx_seq_one_letter_code
_entity_poly.pdbx_strand_id
1 'polypeptide(L)'
;MNTTLAAAKARRTVATIRHWCRLGAVAATKTGGRWVIDEASLNYRISLDKPAPKPVIYSTETMTAIGGNRWTKAGKDRVYLDWTAFVPLEISRYNTGNIASAAWNGEAIANRQAGLLLGSIDKVYFDAHTGKLHARFGYSESRVATRDEVWQTVVAGVRAAIAAL
;
A
#
# COMPACT_ATOMS: atom_id res chain seq x y z
N MET A 1 6.59 -12.76 -29.97
CA MET A 1 5.77 -11.58 -30.35
C MET A 1 6.54 -10.62 -31.26
N ASN A 2 5.86 -9.71 -31.99
CA ASN A 2 6.52 -8.70 -32.84
C ASN A 2 6.92 -7.44 -32.03
N THR A 3 7.73 -6.55 -32.64
CA THR A 3 8.24 -5.34 -31.94
C THR A 3 7.16 -4.35 -31.52
N THR A 4 6.05 -4.27 -32.26
CA THR A 4 4.95 -3.34 -31.95
C THR A 4 4.17 -3.81 -30.71
N LEU A 5 3.86 -5.11 -30.64
CA LEU A 5 3.22 -5.72 -29.47
C LEU A 5 4.14 -5.65 -28.25
N ALA A 6 5.43 -5.92 -28.42
CA ALA A 6 6.40 -5.81 -27.34
C ALA A 6 6.53 -4.37 -26.81
N ALA A 7 6.52 -3.38 -27.70
CA ALA A 7 6.56 -1.96 -27.35
C ALA A 7 5.31 -1.56 -26.53
N ALA A 8 4.13 -1.97 -26.98
CA ALA A 8 2.88 -1.74 -26.26
C ALA A 8 2.90 -2.41 -24.87
N LYS A 9 3.32 -3.68 -24.80
CA LYS A 9 3.41 -4.44 -23.54
C LYS A 9 4.37 -3.81 -22.53
N ALA A 10 5.54 -3.37 -22.99
CA ALA A 10 6.55 -2.75 -22.15
C ALA A 10 6.29 -1.27 -21.83
N ARG A 11 5.29 -0.63 -22.46
CA ARG A 11 5.10 0.83 -22.46
C ARG A 11 6.39 1.57 -22.85
N ARG A 12 7.04 1.09 -23.92
CA ARG A 12 8.30 1.63 -24.46
C ARG A 12 8.20 1.85 -25.96
N THR A 13 9.15 2.57 -26.52
CA THR A 13 9.20 2.77 -27.97
C THR A 13 9.70 1.51 -28.69
N VAL A 14 9.31 1.34 -29.96
CA VAL A 14 9.84 0.27 -30.82
C VAL A 14 11.38 0.35 -30.94
N ALA A 15 11.95 1.56 -30.92
CA ALA A 15 13.39 1.75 -30.95
C ALA A 15 14.09 1.17 -29.71
N THR A 16 13.52 1.38 -28.51
CA THR A 16 13.99 0.80 -27.25
C THR A 16 13.96 -0.73 -27.30
N ILE A 17 12.87 -1.32 -27.78
CA ILE A 17 12.75 -2.78 -27.92
C ILE A 17 13.81 -3.33 -28.88
N ARG A 18 14.01 -2.69 -30.03
CA ARG A 18 15.05 -3.08 -31.00
C ARG A 18 16.45 -2.95 -30.39
N HIS A 19 16.69 -1.92 -29.60
CA HIS A 19 17.96 -1.75 -28.91
C HIS A 19 18.21 -2.87 -27.90
N TRP A 20 17.21 -3.27 -27.10
CA TRP A 20 17.31 -4.42 -26.21
C TRP A 20 17.59 -5.74 -26.93
N CYS A 21 16.95 -5.97 -28.08
CA CYS A 21 17.21 -7.15 -28.90
C CYS A 21 18.65 -7.17 -29.44
N ARG A 22 19.19 -6.02 -29.87
CA ARG A 22 20.58 -5.91 -30.35
C ARG A 22 21.61 -6.14 -29.25
N LEU A 23 21.33 -5.68 -28.03
CA LEU A 23 22.21 -5.86 -26.88
C LEU A 23 22.13 -7.26 -26.26
N GLY A 24 21.18 -8.11 -26.69
CA GLY A 24 20.92 -9.40 -26.06
C GLY A 24 20.22 -9.29 -24.69
N ALA A 25 19.72 -8.10 -24.32
CA ALA A 25 18.99 -7.89 -23.07
C ALA A 25 17.60 -8.53 -23.08
N VAL A 26 17.05 -8.79 -24.27
CA VAL A 26 15.83 -9.58 -24.48
C VAL A 26 16.13 -10.61 -25.56
N ALA A 27 15.83 -11.88 -25.28
CA ALA A 27 15.96 -12.96 -26.24
C ALA A 27 15.01 -12.72 -27.42
N ALA A 28 15.58 -12.70 -28.63
CA ALA A 28 14.83 -12.51 -29.85
C ALA A 28 15.58 -13.13 -31.03
N THR A 29 14.82 -13.68 -31.99
CA THR A 29 15.36 -14.19 -33.25
C THR A 29 15.03 -13.21 -34.36
N LYS A 30 15.98 -12.96 -35.26
CA LYS A 30 15.77 -12.08 -36.42
C LYS A 30 15.40 -12.92 -37.64
N THR A 31 14.17 -12.79 -38.12
CA THR A 31 13.63 -13.55 -39.26
C THR A 31 13.13 -12.56 -40.32
N GLY A 32 13.68 -12.63 -41.53
CA GLY A 32 13.27 -11.76 -42.64
C GLY A 32 13.38 -10.25 -42.32
N GLY A 33 14.41 -9.85 -41.57
CA GLY A 33 14.61 -8.46 -41.15
C GLY A 33 13.71 -8.00 -39.98
N ARG A 34 12.82 -8.86 -39.48
CA ARG A 34 11.92 -8.58 -38.34
C ARG A 34 12.41 -9.30 -37.09
N TRP A 35 12.19 -8.70 -35.92
CA TRP A 35 12.47 -9.34 -34.64
C TRP A 35 11.25 -10.15 -34.19
N VAL A 36 11.48 -11.42 -33.89
CA VAL A 36 10.56 -12.32 -33.19
C VAL A 36 11.05 -12.41 -31.75
N ILE A 37 10.34 -11.76 -30.84
CA ILE A 37 10.75 -11.53 -29.45
C ILE A 37 10.18 -12.64 -28.56
N ASP A 38 11.02 -13.20 -27.70
CA ASP A 38 10.60 -14.13 -26.65
C ASP A 38 9.84 -13.38 -25.54
N GLU A 39 8.67 -13.92 -25.18
CA GLU A 39 7.77 -13.25 -24.24
C GLU A 39 8.26 -13.33 -22.80
N ALA A 40 8.85 -14.46 -22.38
CA ALA A 40 9.35 -14.64 -21.03
C ALA A 40 10.54 -13.72 -20.76
N SER A 41 11.46 -13.62 -21.72
CA SER A 41 12.62 -12.72 -21.65
C SER A 41 12.19 -11.25 -21.62
N LEU A 42 11.18 -10.86 -22.41
CA LEU A 42 10.63 -9.52 -22.35
C LEU A 42 9.99 -9.21 -20.99
N ASN A 43 9.18 -10.14 -20.45
CA ASN A 43 8.57 -9.98 -19.13
C ASN A 43 9.64 -9.83 -18.04
N TYR A 44 10.70 -10.62 -18.12
CA TYR A 44 11.84 -10.51 -17.21
C TYR A 44 12.49 -9.12 -17.30
N ARG A 45 12.77 -8.61 -18.51
CA ARG A 45 13.34 -7.27 -18.69
C ARG A 45 12.44 -6.17 -18.14
N ILE A 46 11.12 -6.26 -18.35
CA ILE A 46 10.13 -5.32 -17.79
C ILE A 46 10.17 -5.36 -16.26
N SER A 47 10.33 -6.54 -15.66
CA SER A 47 10.40 -6.68 -14.21
C SER A 47 11.61 -5.99 -13.58
N LEU A 48 12.71 -5.84 -14.32
CA LEU A 48 13.93 -5.15 -13.88
C LEU A 48 13.80 -3.62 -13.93
N ASP A 49 12.91 -3.09 -14.76
CA ASP A 49 12.66 -1.65 -14.91
C ASP A 49 11.81 -1.07 -13.73
N LYS A 50 11.54 -1.86 -12.69
CA LYS A 50 10.84 -1.38 -11.50
C LYS A 50 11.77 -0.41 -10.75
N PRO A 51 11.34 0.84 -10.49
CA PRO A 51 12.12 1.74 -9.66
C PRO A 51 12.38 1.07 -8.31
N ALA A 52 13.60 1.24 -7.78
CA ALA A 52 13.91 0.78 -6.44
C ALA A 52 12.83 1.32 -5.47
N PRO A 53 12.33 0.50 -4.55
CA PRO A 53 11.33 0.98 -3.58
C PRO A 53 11.92 2.18 -2.85
N LYS A 54 11.18 3.29 -2.79
CA LYS A 54 11.60 4.46 -2.01
C LYS A 54 11.80 4.02 -0.55
N PRO A 55 12.85 4.48 0.13
CA PRO A 55 13.04 4.16 1.53
C PRO A 55 11.82 4.63 2.34
N VAL A 56 11.33 3.77 3.23
CA VAL A 56 10.23 4.14 4.12
C VAL A 56 10.78 5.08 5.19
N ILE A 57 10.51 6.37 5.03
CA ILE A 57 10.91 7.41 5.97
C ILE A 57 9.70 7.77 6.82
N TYR A 58 9.82 7.61 8.14
CA TYR A 58 8.81 8.06 9.09
C TYR A 58 9.09 9.53 9.43
N SER A 59 8.33 10.46 8.84
CA SER A 59 8.43 11.90 9.10
C SER A 59 7.06 12.56 9.13
N THR A 60 7.00 13.82 9.55
CA THR A 60 5.76 14.60 9.53
C THR A 60 5.19 14.73 8.12
N GLU A 61 6.05 14.86 7.12
CA GLU A 61 5.69 15.03 5.71
C GLU A 61 5.10 13.74 5.15
N THR A 62 5.74 12.59 5.37
CA THR A 62 5.23 11.30 4.87
C THR A 62 3.93 10.91 5.54
N MET A 63 3.80 11.16 6.86
CA MET A 63 2.57 10.90 7.61
C MET A 63 1.41 11.80 7.16
N THR A 64 1.70 13.06 6.82
CA THR A 64 0.68 13.97 6.26
C THR A 64 0.30 13.55 4.85
N ALA A 65 1.27 13.12 4.04
CA ALA A 65 1.05 12.68 2.66
C ALA A 65 0.16 11.43 2.56
N ILE A 66 0.22 10.52 3.53
CA ILE A 66 -0.67 9.34 3.59
C ILE A 66 -2.05 9.64 4.21
N GLY A 67 -2.40 10.92 4.43
CA GLY A 67 -3.71 11.34 4.94
C GLY A 67 -3.76 11.71 6.42
N GLY A 68 -2.61 11.87 7.08
CA GLY A 68 -2.54 12.28 8.47
C GLY A 68 -2.80 13.77 8.71
N ASN A 69 -3.36 14.08 9.88
CA ASN A 69 -3.62 15.45 10.32
C ASN A 69 -2.57 15.90 11.33
N ARG A 70 -1.72 16.85 10.94
CA ARG A 70 -0.69 17.42 11.82
C ARG A 70 -1.31 18.34 12.88
N TRP A 71 -0.88 18.17 14.11
CA TRP A 71 -1.27 18.96 15.27
C TRP A 71 -0.01 19.38 16.04
N THR A 72 0.12 20.68 16.28
CA THR A 72 1.27 21.24 16.96
C THR A 72 0.78 22.21 18.04
N LYS A 73 0.97 21.87 19.32
CA LYS A 73 0.61 22.72 20.47
C LYS A 73 1.32 22.25 21.74
N ALA A 74 1.56 23.16 22.68
CA ALA A 74 2.10 22.85 24.01
C ALA A 74 3.42 22.04 23.96
N GLY A 75 4.33 22.40 23.05
CA GLY A 75 5.62 21.73 22.87
C GLY A 75 5.56 20.34 22.23
N LYS A 76 4.39 19.93 21.72
CA LYS A 76 4.19 18.65 21.03
C LYS A 76 3.95 18.88 19.55
N ASP A 77 4.46 17.98 18.73
CA ASP A 77 4.22 17.93 17.30
C ASP A 77 3.88 16.49 16.89
N ARG A 78 2.64 16.28 16.46
CA ARG A 78 2.07 14.95 16.20
C ARG A 78 1.28 14.93 14.92
N VAL A 79 1.29 13.81 14.22
CA VAL A 79 0.41 13.58 13.07
C VAL A 79 -0.56 12.46 13.43
N TYR A 80 -1.85 12.80 13.56
CA TYR A 80 -2.91 11.83 13.85
C TYR A 80 -3.36 11.14 12.57
N LEU A 81 -3.55 9.82 12.64
CA LEU A 81 -3.98 9.00 11.51
C LEU A 81 -5.39 8.47 11.78
N ASP A 82 -6.24 8.49 10.75
CA ASP A 82 -7.42 7.63 10.72
C ASP A 82 -6.94 6.20 10.49
N TRP A 83 -6.72 5.48 11.60
CA TRP A 83 -6.12 4.15 11.58
C TRP A 83 -6.98 3.13 10.81
N THR A 84 -8.29 3.38 10.69
CA THR A 84 -9.21 2.46 10.00
C THR A 84 -8.92 2.37 8.50
N ALA A 85 -8.32 3.42 7.92
CA ALA A 85 -7.88 3.42 6.52
C ALA A 85 -6.66 2.53 6.26
N PHE A 86 -5.97 2.07 7.31
CA PHE A 86 -4.73 1.27 7.21
C PHE A 86 -4.94 -0.19 7.63
N VAL A 87 -6.18 -0.61 7.84
CA VAL A 87 -6.54 -1.98 8.21
C VAL A 87 -7.57 -2.53 7.22
N PRO A 88 -7.69 -3.86 7.09
CA PRO A 88 -8.63 -4.49 6.18
C PRO A 88 -10.04 -4.58 6.78
N LEU A 89 -10.49 -3.51 7.44
CA LEU A 89 -11.83 -3.40 8.01
C LEU A 89 -12.71 -2.58 7.06
N GLU A 90 -13.71 -3.23 6.49
CA GLU A 90 -14.72 -2.58 5.69
C GLU A 90 -16.01 -2.51 6.49
N ILE A 91 -16.61 -1.33 6.59
CA ILE A 91 -17.91 -1.14 7.25
C ILE A 91 -18.83 -0.30 6.38
N SER A 92 -20.12 -0.63 6.40
CA SER A 92 -21.19 0.28 5.99
C SER A 92 -22.03 0.65 7.19
N ARG A 93 -22.70 1.81 7.15
CA ARG A 93 -23.56 2.29 8.24
C ARG A 93 -24.93 2.66 7.71
N TYR A 94 -25.94 2.45 8.55
CA TYR A 94 -27.24 3.08 8.37
C TYR A 94 -27.15 4.58 8.65
N ASN A 95 -28.16 5.34 8.21
CA ASN A 95 -28.28 6.78 8.52
C ASN A 95 -28.39 7.08 10.02
N THR A 96 -28.66 6.07 10.84
CA THR A 96 -28.66 6.15 12.31
C THR A 96 -27.26 6.00 12.93
N GLY A 97 -26.22 5.77 12.13
CA GLY A 97 -24.85 5.54 12.58
C GLY A 97 -24.53 4.09 12.97
N ASN A 98 -25.53 3.23 13.09
CA ASN A 98 -25.35 1.80 13.36
C ASN A 98 -24.66 1.10 12.18
N ILE A 99 -23.77 0.17 12.48
CA ILE A 99 -23.08 -0.65 11.46
C ILE A 99 -24.13 -1.54 10.77
N ALA A 100 -24.21 -1.45 9.44
CA ALA A 100 -25.13 -2.20 8.60
C ALA A 100 -24.50 -3.48 8.06
N SER A 101 -23.24 -3.42 7.63
CA SER A 101 -22.41 -4.58 7.29
C SER A 101 -20.97 -4.35 7.71
N ALA A 102 -20.24 -5.45 7.93
CA ALA A 102 -18.81 -5.39 8.18
C ALA A 102 -18.08 -6.60 7.59
N ALA A 103 -16.86 -6.37 7.12
CA ALA A 103 -15.93 -7.40 6.69
C ALA A 103 -14.52 -7.14 7.24
N TRP A 104 -13.80 -8.21 7.56
CA TRP A 104 -12.38 -8.17 7.93
C TRP A 104 -11.61 -9.07 6.98
N ASN A 105 -10.57 -8.57 6.33
CA ASN A 105 -9.86 -9.29 5.25
C ASN A 105 -10.80 -9.77 4.12
N GLY A 106 -11.86 -9.01 3.83
CA GLY A 106 -12.87 -9.37 2.83
C GLY A 106 -13.86 -10.46 3.28
N GLU A 107 -13.71 -11.03 4.48
CA GLU A 107 -14.66 -11.99 5.04
C GLU A 107 -15.71 -11.29 5.89
N ALA A 108 -16.98 -11.65 5.71
CA ALA A 108 -18.07 -11.07 6.48
C ALA A 108 -17.93 -11.39 7.98
N ILE A 109 -18.00 -10.35 8.82
CA ILE A 109 -17.96 -10.48 10.27
C ILE A 109 -19.24 -9.92 10.90
N ALA A 110 -19.56 -10.35 12.11
CA ALA A 110 -20.68 -9.79 12.85
C ALA A 110 -20.44 -8.30 13.16
N ASN A 111 -21.46 -7.45 12.95
CA ASN A 111 -21.38 -6.00 13.17
C ASN A 111 -20.91 -5.63 14.59
N ARG A 112 -21.28 -6.43 15.61
CA ARG A 112 -20.77 -6.26 16.99
C ARG A 112 -19.25 -6.42 17.08
N GLN A 113 -18.67 -7.35 16.33
CA GLN A 113 -17.21 -7.56 16.32
C GLN A 113 -16.49 -6.39 15.63
N ALA A 114 -17.07 -5.84 14.56
CA ALA A 114 -16.55 -4.62 13.95
C ALA A 114 -16.57 -3.43 14.93
N GLY A 115 -17.65 -3.27 15.71
CA GLY A 115 -17.70 -2.27 16.78
C GLY A 115 -16.62 -2.45 17.85
N LEU A 116 -16.31 -3.70 18.21
CA LEU A 116 -15.22 -4.00 19.15
C LEU A 116 -13.83 -3.72 18.56
N LEU A 117 -13.62 -4.03 17.26
CA LEU A 117 -12.39 -3.66 16.55
C LEU A 117 -12.21 -2.14 16.54
N LEU A 118 -13.25 -1.38 16.18
CA LEU A 118 -13.22 0.09 16.20
C LEU A 118 -12.93 0.66 17.59
N GLY A 119 -13.43 0.02 18.65
CA GLY A 119 -13.18 0.42 20.04
C GLY A 119 -11.86 -0.08 20.64
N SER A 120 -11.08 -0.91 19.91
CA SER A 120 -9.84 -1.48 20.41
C SER A 120 -8.67 -0.49 20.40
N ILE A 121 -8.72 0.50 19.50
CA ILE A 121 -7.75 1.59 19.39
C ILE A 121 -8.51 2.92 19.41
N ASP A 122 -8.23 3.76 20.41
CA ASP A 122 -8.78 5.12 20.52
C ASP A 122 -8.16 6.04 19.47
N LYS A 123 -6.81 6.07 19.40
CA LYS A 123 -6.07 7.00 18.52
C LYS A 123 -4.75 6.41 18.07
N VAL A 124 -4.34 6.73 16.85
CA VAL A 124 -3.00 6.47 16.32
C VAL A 124 -2.37 7.79 15.91
N TYR A 125 -1.11 7.98 16.31
CA TYR A 125 -0.36 9.18 15.94
C TYR A 125 1.13 8.91 15.79
N PHE A 126 1.76 9.60 14.84
CA PHE A 126 3.19 9.75 14.78
C PHE A 126 3.62 10.92 15.67
N ASP A 127 4.66 10.74 16.48
CA ASP A 127 5.21 11.81 17.33
C ASP A 127 6.57 12.24 16.77
N ALA A 128 6.65 13.48 16.26
CA ALA A 128 7.79 14.01 15.53
C ALA A 128 9.06 14.11 16.38
N HIS A 129 8.92 14.27 17.70
CA HIS A 129 10.07 14.34 18.60
C HIS A 129 10.71 12.97 18.80
N THR A 130 9.89 11.92 18.93
CA THR A 130 10.38 10.55 19.13
C THR A 130 10.67 9.80 17.84
N GLY A 131 10.12 10.25 16.71
CA GLY A 131 10.18 9.54 15.43
C GLY A 131 9.41 8.21 15.42
N LYS A 132 8.46 8.01 16.34
CA LYS A 132 7.74 6.75 16.53
C LYS A 132 6.25 6.89 16.26
N LEU A 133 5.68 5.80 15.76
CA LEU A 133 4.23 5.63 15.68
C LEU A 133 3.72 5.09 17.02
N HIS A 134 2.66 5.70 17.54
CA HIS A 134 2.05 5.36 18.82
C HIS A 134 0.58 5.04 18.61
N ALA A 135 0.08 4.09 19.39
CA ALA A 135 -1.34 3.84 19.56
C ALA A 135 -1.74 4.09 21.02
N ARG A 136 -2.92 4.66 21.21
CA ARG A 136 -3.64 4.58 22.47
C ARG A 136 -4.71 3.52 22.33
N PHE A 137 -4.58 2.42 23.09
CA PHE A 137 -5.61 1.40 23.11
C PHE A 137 -6.88 1.90 23.78
N GLY A 138 -8.01 1.47 23.24
CA GLY A 138 -9.32 1.60 23.87
C GLY A 138 -9.58 0.44 24.84
N TYR A 139 -10.85 0.26 25.20
CA TYR A 139 -11.28 -0.73 26.19
C TYR A 139 -11.89 -2.00 25.59
N SER A 140 -12.06 -2.04 24.27
CA SER A 140 -12.73 -3.16 23.58
C SER A 140 -11.72 -4.18 23.07
N GLU A 141 -12.17 -5.42 22.97
CA GLU A 141 -11.42 -6.51 22.36
C GLU A 141 -12.36 -7.36 21.51
N SER A 142 -11.96 -7.64 20.27
CA SER A 142 -12.71 -8.45 19.32
C SER A 142 -12.15 -9.87 19.31
N ARG A 143 -13.01 -10.85 19.03
CA ARG A 143 -12.53 -12.23 18.78
C ARG A 143 -12.06 -12.44 17.34
N VAL A 144 -12.27 -11.45 16.45
CA VAL A 144 -11.79 -11.49 15.06
C VAL A 144 -10.30 -11.19 14.99
N ALA A 145 -9.86 -10.21 15.78
CA ALA A 145 -8.46 -9.86 15.97
C ALA A 145 -8.32 -9.19 17.34
N THR A 146 -7.29 -9.57 18.07
CA THR A 146 -6.88 -8.91 19.32
C THR A 146 -6.42 -7.49 19.04
N ARG A 147 -6.39 -6.62 20.06
CA ARG A 147 -5.91 -5.23 19.90
C ARG A 147 -4.46 -5.16 19.39
N ASP A 148 -3.64 -6.13 19.75
CA ASP A 148 -2.24 -6.20 19.32
C ASP A 148 -2.15 -6.57 17.84
N GLU A 149 -2.95 -7.53 17.37
CA GLU A 149 -3.05 -7.88 15.95
C GLU A 149 -3.59 -6.72 15.11
N VAL A 150 -4.60 -6.01 15.61
CA VAL A 150 -5.10 -4.79 14.95
C VAL A 150 -3.97 -3.76 14.86
N TRP A 151 -3.21 -3.55 15.94
CA TRP A 151 -2.09 -2.63 15.94
C TRP A 151 -0.98 -3.02 14.96
N GLN A 152 -0.59 -4.30 14.91
CA GLN A 152 0.40 -4.77 13.93
C GLN A 152 -0.10 -4.55 12.49
N THR A 153 -1.39 -4.74 12.26
CA THR A 153 -2.02 -4.48 10.96
C THR A 153 -1.96 -3.00 10.59
N VAL A 154 -2.25 -2.10 11.54
CA VAL A 154 -2.08 -0.65 11.34
C VAL A 154 -0.64 -0.31 10.98
N VAL A 155 0.34 -0.82 11.74
CA VAL A 155 1.77 -0.56 11.47
C VAL A 155 2.16 -1.02 10.07
N ALA A 156 1.72 -2.21 9.66
CA ALA A 156 1.97 -2.75 8.34
C ALA A 156 1.29 -1.89 7.24
N GLY A 157 0.04 -1.48 7.43
CA GLY A 157 -0.69 -0.64 6.50
C GLY A 157 -0.07 0.76 6.34
N VAL A 158 0.34 1.39 7.44
CA VAL A 158 1.06 2.68 7.41
C VAL A 158 2.39 2.53 6.67
N ARG A 159 3.15 1.46 6.93
CA ARG A 159 4.41 1.19 6.23
C ARG A 159 4.19 1.03 4.72
N ALA A 160 3.14 0.30 4.32
CA ALA A 160 2.77 0.10 2.93
C ALA A 160 2.33 1.40 2.25
N ALA A 161 1.54 2.23 2.94
CA ALA A 161 1.11 3.53 2.43
C ALA A 161 2.30 4.47 2.17
N ILE A 162 3.27 4.53 3.09
CA ILE A 162 4.49 5.33 2.92
C ILE A 162 5.34 4.80 1.74
N ALA A 163 5.46 3.48 1.60
CA ALA A 163 6.19 2.87 0.50
C ALA A 163 5.55 3.13 -0.88
N ALA A 164 4.26 3.51 -0.91
CA ALA A 164 3.50 3.81 -2.12
C ALA A 164 3.53 5.29 -2.55
N LEU A 165 4.10 6.18 -1.72
CA LEU A 165 4.33 7.60 -2.07
C LEU A 165 5.36 7.74 -3.19
#